data_AF-A0A950P7N1-F1
#
_entry.id   AF-A0A950P7N1-F1
#
_cell.length_a   1.000
_cell.length_b   1.000
_cell.length_c   1.000
_cell.angle_alpha   90.00
_cell.angle_beta   90.00
_cell.angle_gamma   90.00
#
_symmetry.space_group_name_H-M   'P 1'
#
loop_
_entity.id
_entity.type
_entity.pdbx_description
1 polymer ?
#
loop_
_entity_poly.entity_id
_entity_poly.type
_entity_poly.pdbx_seq_one_letter_code
_entity_poly.pdbx_strand_id
1 'polypeptide(L)'
;MHGRIYHLALSGTAEKPPGAPNGSGAAVIALHANLTICWRFSHLRGFSDATVSHIHRGAAGTSGPIVVPLSTGSKLHHKGCVPTTAATIKAIERDPSAYYVNIHSKQYPGGAVRAQL
;
A
#
# COMPACT_ATOMS: atom_id res chain seq x y z
N MET A 1 -0.81 22.43 10.42
CA MET A 1 -0.31 21.12 10.89
C MET A 1 -0.36 20.17 9.70
N HIS A 2 0.75 20.02 8.96
CA HIS A 2 0.74 19.29 7.68
C HIS A 2 1.09 17.82 7.92
N GLY A 3 0.23 16.92 7.43
CA GLY A 3 0.50 15.49 7.40
C GLY A 3 1.62 15.13 6.42
N ARG A 4 2.27 13.98 6.60
CA ARG A 4 3.29 13.46 5.68
C ARG A 4 2.61 12.78 4.50
N ILE A 5 3.07 13.08 3.28
CA ILE A 5 2.54 12.50 2.04
C ILE A 5 3.65 11.75 1.32
N TYR A 6 3.34 10.54 0.85
CA TYR A 6 4.21 9.69 0.05
C TYR A 6 3.59 9.45 -1.33
N HIS A 7 4.38 9.66 -2.38
CA HIS A 7 3.99 9.41 -3.77
C HIS A 7 4.76 8.18 -4.27
N LEU A 8 4.04 7.11 -4.56
CA LEU A 8 4.62 5.79 -4.78
C LEU A 8 4.34 5.32 -6.20
N ALA A 9 5.36 4.75 -6.84
CA ALA A 9 5.23 4.04 -8.10
C ALA A 9 5.13 2.54 -7.81
N LEU A 10 3.93 1.97 -8.01
CA LEU A 10 3.66 0.56 -7.81
C LEU A 10 4.18 -0.26 -8.99
N SER A 11 4.86 -1.36 -8.70
CA SER A 11 5.30 -2.35 -9.68
C SER A 11 5.01 -3.76 -9.20
N GLY A 12 4.58 -4.65 -10.10
CA GLY A 12 4.43 -6.06 -9.78
C GLY A 12 5.76 -6.82 -9.77
N THR A 13 6.82 -6.29 -10.40
CA THR A 13 8.18 -6.85 -10.27
C THR A 13 8.80 -6.60 -8.90
N ALA A 14 8.30 -5.59 -8.17
CA ALA A 14 8.70 -5.30 -6.81
C ALA A 14 8.06 -6.23 -5.78
N GLU A 15 7.02 -6.98 -6.15
CA GLU A 15 6.31 -7.86 -5.22
C GLU A 15 7.09 -9.12 -4.83
N LYS A 16 6.82 -9.59 -3.61
CA LYS A 16 7.36 -10.84 -3.06
C LYS A 16 6.27 -11.60 -2.30
N PRO A 17 5.92 -12.85 -2.68
CA PRO A 17 6.30 -13.58 -3.91
C PRO A 17 6.01 -12.79 -5.20
N PRO A 18 6.54 -13.20 -6.37
CA PRO A 18 6.38 -12.44 -7.61
C PRO A 18 4.91 -12.07 -7.89
N GLY A 19 4.67 -10.77 -8.09
CA GLY A 19 3.36 -10.23 -8.44
C GLY A 19 3.10 -10.24 -9.94
N ALA A 20 2.25 -9.32 -10.41
CA ALA A 20 1.91 -9.19 -11.81
C ALA A 20 3.12 -8.72 -12.64
N PRO A 21 3.65 -9.50 -13.59
CA PRO A 21 4.90 -9.15 -14.29
C PRO A 21 4.86 -7.79 -15.00
N ASN A 22 3.69 -7.45 -15.57
CA ASN A 22 3.44 -6.17 -16.24
C ASN A 22 2.60 -5.21 -15.36
N GLY A 23 2.44 -5.54 -14.08
CA GLY A 23 1.64 -4.79 -13.14
C GLY A 23 2.27 -3.44 -12.82
N SER A 24 1.51 -2.37 -12.97
CA SER A 24 1.95 -1.02 -12.63
C SER A 24 0.84 -0.19 -12.01
N GLY A 25 1.22 0.86 -11.29
CA GLY A 25 0.27 1.85 -10.78
C GLY A 25 0.93 3.00 -10.04
N ALA A 26 0.12 3.91 -9.53
CA ALA A 26 0.56 4.97 -8.62
C ALA A 26 -0.31 4.98 -7.36
N ALA A 27 0.33 5.20 -6.22
CA ALA A 27 -0.33 5.41 -4.94
C ALA A 27 0.08 6.74 -4.32
N VAL A 28 -0.86 7.42 -3.68
CA VAL A 28 -0.60 8.53 -2.77
C VAL A 28 -1.06 8.08 -1.39
N ILE A 29 -0.17 8.12 -0.40
CA ILE A 29 -0.47 7.80 1.00
C ILE A 29 -0.22 9.04 1.85
N ALA A 30 -1.23 9.46 2.60
CA ALA A 30 -1.16 10.61 3.49
C ALA A 30 -1.36 10.18 4.94
N LEU A 31 -0.39 10.48 5.80
CA LEU A 31 -0.47 10.30 7.25
C LEU A 31 -0.91 11.61 7.88
N HIS A 32 -2.05 11.62 8.57
CA HIS A 32 -2.62 12.83 9.16
C HIS A 32 -2.43 12.86 10.69
N ALA A 33 -2.28 14.07 11.24
CA ALA A 33 -2.11 14.28 12.68
C ALA A 33 -3.32 13.82 13.53
N ASN A 34 -4.51 13.70 12.93
CA ASN A 34 -5.72 13.18 13.57
C ASN A 34 -5.77 11.64 13.62
N LEU A 35 -4.62 10.97 13.46
CA LEU A 35 -4.48 9.51 13.50
C LEU A 35 -5.24 8.79 12.38
N THR A 36 -5.30 9.40 11.20
CA THR A 36 -5.86 8.76 10.00
C THR A 36 -4.82 8.60 8.91
N ILE A 37 -4.95 7.54 8.13
CA ILE A 37 -4.18 7.31 6.92
C ILE A 37 -5.14 7.31 5.75
N CYS A 38 -4.93 8.22 4.81
CA CYS A 38 -5.71 8.32 3.58
C CYS A 38 -4.89 7.82 2.39
N TRP A 39 -5.55 7.20 1.43
CA TRP A 39 -4.92 6.71 0.21
C TRP A 39 -5.66 7.15 -1.05
N ARG A 40 -4.93 7.15 -2.17
CA ARG A 40 -5.49 7.20 -3.52
C ARG A 40 -4.65 6.36 -4.47
N PHE A 41 -5.28 5.44 -5.19
CA PHE A 41 -4.69 4.59 -6.22
C PHE A 41 -5.13 5.06 -7.60
N SER A 42 -4.19 5.09 -8.54
CA SER A 42 -4.43 5.53 -9.91
C SER A 42 -3.54 4.77 -10.88
N HIS A 43 -3.90 4.83 -12.17
CA HIS A 43 -3.13 4.22 -13.26
C HIS A 43 -2.82 2.73 -13.08
N LEU A 44 -3.72 1.97 -12.45
CA LEU A 44 -3.56 0.52 -12.28
C LEU A 44 -3.68 -0.18 -13.63
N ARG A 45 -2.65 -0.94 -14.02
CA ARG A 45 -2.56 -1.67 -15.30
C ARG A 45 -1.84 -2.99 -15.09
N GLY A 46 -2.02 -3.93 -16.04
CA GLY A 46 -1.29 -5.20 -16.07
C GLY A 46 -1.81 -6.31 -15.16
N PHE A 47 -2.96 -6.09 -14.51
CA PHE A 47 -3.72 -7.07 -13.72
C PHE A 47 -5.20 -6.67 -13.69
N SER A 48 -6.11 -7.62 -13.42
CA SER A 48 -7.54 -7.35 -13.25
C SER A 48 -8.03 -7.76 -11.86
N ASP A 49 -9.28 -7.44 -11.55
CA ASP A 49 -9.96 -7.88 -10.32
C ASP A 49 -9.20 -7.52 -9.04
N ALA A 50 -8.75 -6.27 -8.94
CA ALA A 50 -8.14 -5.76 -7.71
C ALA A 50 -9.14 -5.79 -6.54
N THR A 51 -8.72 -6.29 -5.38
CA THR A 51 -9.60 -6.58 -4.24
C THR A 51 -9.28 -5.75 -3.01
N VAL A 52 -8.09 -5.94 -2.44
CA VAL A 52 -7.68 -5.35 -1.16
C VAL A 52 -6.32 -4.70 -1.25
N SER A 53 -6.02 -3.82 -0.31
CA SER A 53 -4.74 -3.13 -0.22
C SER A 53 -4.36 -2.89 1.23
N HIS A 54 -3.07 -2.99 1.52
CA HIS A 54 -2.54 -2.85 2.86
C HIS A 54 -1.25 -2.03 2.87
N ILE A 55 -0.93 -1.45 4.03
CA ILE A 55 0.43 -1.11 4.41
C ILE A 55 0.98 -2.27 5.23
N HIS A 56 2.15 -2.77 4.85
CA HIS A 56 2.89 -3.81 5.55
C HIS A 56 4.17 -3.24 6.15
N ARG A 57 4.71 -3.92 7.17
CA ARG A 57 6.07 -3.69 7.67
C ARG A 57 7.03 -4.72 7.07
N GLY A 58 7.89 -4.28 6.18
CA GLY A 58 8.93 -5.09 5.54
C GLY A 58 9.84 -4.24 4.65
N ALA A 59 11.14 -4.50 4.72
CA ALA A 59 12.12 -3.89 3.82
C ALA A 59 11.94 -4.37 2.37
N ALA A 60 12.54 -3.68 1.42
CA ALA A 60 12.50 -4.06 0.01
C ALA A 60 12.95 -5.52 -0.18
N GLY A 61 12.17 -6.31 -0.92
CA GLY A 61 12.47 -7.73 -1.15
C GLY A 61 12.02 -8.67 -0.03
N THR A 62 11.51 -8.16 1.10
CA THR A 62 10.99 -8.97 2.21
C THR A 62 9.51 -8.68 2.43
N SER A 63 8.69 -9.74 2.53
CA SER A 63 7.28 -9.64 2.90
C SER A 63 7.17 -9.60 4.43
N GLY A 64 6.15 -8.92 4.94
CA GLY A 64 5.94 -8.85 6.40
C GLY A 64 4.49 -8.64 6.78
N PRO A 65 4.19 -8.48 8.08
CA PRO A 65 2.82 -8.39 8.56
C PRO A 65 2.13 -7.11 8.08
N ILE A 66 0.81 -7.19 7.93
CA ILE A 66 -0.05 -6.03 7.72
C ILE A 66 0.01 -5.15 8.97
N VAL A 67 0.23 -3.85 8.78
CA VAL A 67 0.14 -2.85 9.86
C VAL A 67 -1.06 -1.94 9.70
N VAL A 68 -1.54 -1.72 8.48
CA VAL A 68 -2.74 -0.90 8.22
C VAL A 68 -3.52 -1.54 7.07
N PRO A 69 -4.73 -2.06 7.32
CA PRO A 69 -5.65 -2.40 6.25
C PRO A 69 -6.20 -1.12 5.59
N LEU A 70 -5.97 -0.92 4.29
CA LEU A 70 -6.45 0.27 3.56
C LEU A 70 -7.80 -0.02 2.92
N SER A 71 -7.80 -0.73 1.79
CA SER A 71 -9.01 -1.17 1.11
C SER A 71 -9.34 -2.59 1.53
N THR A 72 -10.54 -2.80 2.05
CA THR A 72 -11.05 -4.11 2.46
C THR A 72 -12.30 -4.47 1.65
N GLY A 73 -12.62 -5.76 1.56
CA GLY A 73 -13.79 -6.25 0.83
C GLY A 73 -13.47 -6.95 -0.49
N SER A 74 -14.46 -7.08 -1.36
CA SER A 74 -14.38 -7.88 -2.59
C SER A 74 -13.90 -7.11 -3.82
N LYS A 75 -13.83 -5.78 -3.74
CA LYS A 75 -13.33 -4.89 -4.80
C LYS A 75 -12.49 -3.78 -4.20
N LEU A 76 -11.46 -3.36 -4.94
CA LEU A 76 -10.57 -2.29 -4.51
C LEU A 76 -11.30 -0.94 -4.44
N HIS A 77 -11.25 -0.31 -3.27
CA HIS A 77 -11.58 1.09 -3.10
C HIS A 77 -10.36 1.92 -3.49
N HIS A 78 -10.46 2.64 -4.61
CA HIS A 78 -9.36 3.46 -5.14
C HIS A 78 -8.97 4.63 -4.24
N LYS A 79 -9.81 5.03 -3.29
CA LYS A 79 -9.50 6.06 -2.30
C LYS A 79 -10.27 5.81 -1.02
N GLY A 80 -9.74 6.32 0.08
CA GLY A 80 -10.40 6.25 1.38
C GLY A 80 -9.47 6.75 2.49
N CYS A 81 -9.96 6.67 3.72
CA CYS A 81 -9.19 6.93 4.93
C CYS A 81 -9.55 5.89 5.98
N VAL A 82 -8.57 5.48 6.77
CA VAL A 82 -8.76 4.58 7.91
C VAL A 82 -8.11 5.17 9.17
N PRO A 83 -8.72 4.98 10.35
CA PRO A 83 -8.06 5.31 11.60
C PRO A 83 -6.87 4.38 11.84
N THR A 84 -5.87 4.88 12.56
CA THR A 84 -4.69 4.13 13.00
C THR A 84 -4.24 4.62 14.38
N THR A 85 -3.06 4.20 14.83
CA THR A 85 -2.48 4.63 16.09
C THR A 85 -1.36 5.65 15.89
N ALA A 86 -1.11 6.47 16.91
CA ALA A 86 0.04 7.36 16.94
C ALA A 86 1.37 6.59 16.82
N ALA A 87 1.44 5.38 17.38
CA ALA A 87 2.60 4.52 17.28
C ALA A 87 2.87 4.08 15.83
N THR A 88 1.82 3.70 15.09
CA THR A 88 1.93 3.32 13.68
C THR A 88 2.42 4.49 12.83
N ILE A 89 1.81 5.67 12.96
CA ILE A 89 2.23 6.87 12.21
C ILE A 89 3.70 7.20 12.50
N LYS A 90 4.07 7.31 13.78
CA LYS A 90 5.46 7.63 14.16
C LYS A 90 6.45 6.57 13.69
N ALA A 91 6.07 5.29 13.67
CA ALA A 91 6.94 4.23 13.20
C ALA A 91 7.17 4.31 11.68
N ILE A 92 6.12 4.59 10.90
CA ILE A 92 6.23 4.81 9.45
C ILE A 92 7.04 6.08 9.16
N GLU A 93 6.79 7.18 9.86
CA GLU A 93 7.52 8.44 9.65
C GLU A 93 9.01 8.35 10.02
N ARG A 94 9.35 7.51 11.00
CA ARG A 94 10.74 7.31 11.44
C ARG A 94 11.56 6.52 10.42
N ASP A 95 10.98 5.51 9.78
CA ASP A 95 11.65 4.67 8.80
C ASP A 95 10.67 4.19 7.73
N PRO A 96 10.30 5.04 6.76
CA PRO A 96 9.31 4.68 5.74
C PRO A 96 9.81 3.56 4.83
N SER A 97 11.12 3.43 4.66
CA SER A 97 11.75 2.39 3.83
C SER A 97 11.50 0.96 4.35
N ALA A 98 11.18 0.82 5.64
CA ALA A 98 10.78 -0.43 6.27
C ALA A 98 9.29 -0.77 6.08
N TYR A 99 8.54 0.02 5.30
CA TYR A 99 7.13 -0.20 5.02
C TYR A 99 6.87 -0.21 3.52
N TYR A 100 5.77 -0.86 3.14
CA TYR A 100 5.34 -0.90 1.76
C TYR A 100 3.82 -0.91 1.63
N VAL A 101 3.34 -0.35 0.53
CA VAL A 101 1.96 -0.52 0.08
C VAL A 101 1.91 -1.61 -0.95
N ASN A 102 0.93 -2.49 -0.84
CA ASN A 102 0.57 -3.38 -1.91
C ASN A 102 -0.91 -3.35 -2.25
N ILE A 103 -1.22 -3.84 -3.45
CA ILE A 103 -2.59 -4.09 -3.92
C ILE A 103 -2.67 -5.54 -4.35
N HIS A 104 -3.67 -6.25 -3.86
CA HIS A 104 -3.96 -7.64 -4.21
C HIS A 104 -5.00 -7.71 -5.33
N SER A 105 -5.02 -8.83 -6.02
CA SER A 105 -6.10 -9.16 -6.95
C SER A 105 -6.50 -10.63 -6.85
N LYS A 106 -7.58 -11.03 -7.52
CA LYS A 106 -7.95 -12.46 -7.60
C LYS A 106 -6.86 -13.34 -8.19
N GLN A 107 -6.14 -12.83 -9.20
CA GLN A 107 -5.05 -13.54 -9.86
C GLN A 107 -3.78 -13.56 -9.01
N TYR A 108 -3.56 -12.51 -8.20
CA TYR A 108 -2.39 -12.34 -7.36
C TYR A 108 -2.81 -12.13 -5.90
N PRO A 109 -3.28 -13.19 -5.22
CA PRO A 109 -3.75 -13.11 -3.84
C PRO A 109 -2.64 -12.76 -2.84
N GLY A 110 -1.37 -13.03 -3.18
CA GLY A 110 -0.20 -12.60 -2.39
C GLY A 110 0.22 -11.14 -2.59
N GLY A 111 -0.31 -10.47 -3.62
CA GLY A 111 0.07 -9.12 -4.01
C GLY A 111 0.28 -9.02 -5.53
N ALA A 112 -0.47 -8.16 -6.20
CA ALA A 112 -0.33 -7.88 -7.63
C ALA A 112 0.78 -6.86 -7.91
N VAL A 113 0.82 -5.79 -7.09
CA VAL A 113 1.79 -4.69 -7.21
C VAL A 113 2.17 -4.13 -5.84
N ARG A 114 3.42 -3.68 -5.70
CA ARG A 114 4.00 -3.13 -4.47
C ARG A 114 4.85 -1.89 -4.73
N ALA A 115 4.95 -1.03 -3.71
CA ALA A 115 5.96 0.03 -3.62
C ALA A 115 6.36 0.23 -2.15
N GLN A 116 7.65 0.51 -1.89
CA GLN A 116 8.08 1.01 -0.57
C GLN A 116 7.52 2.42 -0.33
N LEU A 117 7.35 2.79 0.94
CA LEU A 117 6.96 4.15 1.34
C LEU A 117 8.13 5.15 1.24
#